data_AF-B9SB52-F1
#
_entry.id   AF-B9SB52-F1
#
_cell.length_a   1.000
_cell.length_b   1.000
_cell.length_c   1.000
_cell.angle_alpha   90.00
_cell.angle_beta   90.00
_cell.angle_gamma   90.00
#
_symmetry.space_group_name_H-M   'P 1'
#
loop_
_entity.id
_entity.type
_entity.pdbx_description
1 polymer ?
#
loop_
_entity_poly.entity_id
_entity_poly.type
_entity_poly.pdbx_seq_one_letter_code
_entity_poly.pdbx_strand_id
1 'polypeptide(L)'
;MKPNSNSKLNKTSAGMSINLLGKNVATVLKTEDQISAGKRLSLVGRASAVKSEDDTAYGANFAVCLKSRDFPLKQDHSILGLSLMKWKG
;
A
#
# COMPACT_ATOMS: atom_id res chain seq x y z
N MET A 1 -10.93 -32.82 10.35
CA MET A 1 -11.52 -31.60 9.76
C MET A 1 -10.58 -31.06 8.70
N LYS A 2 -11.01 -30.98 7.44
CA LYS A 2 -10.23 -30.37 6.35
C LYS A 2 -10.45 -28.85 6.39
N PRO A 3 -9.43 -28.01 6.56
CA PRO A 3 -9.59 -26.57 6.44
C PRO A 3 -9.77 -26.23 4.96
N ASN A 4 -11.01 -25.99 4.57
CA ASN A 4 -11.42 -25.33 3.33
C ASN A 4 -11.01 -23.85 3.39
N SER A 5 -9.70 -23.59 3.38
CA SER A 5 -9.15 -22.25 3.31
C SER A 5 -9.16 -21.79 1.86
N ASN A 6 -10.26 -21.16 1.44
CA ASN A 6 -10.25 -20.28 0.29
C ASN A 6 -9.48 -19.01 0.70
N SER A 7 -8.16 -19.15 0.91
CA SER A 7 -7.31 -18.09 1.42
C SER A 7 -7.13 -17.03 0.33
N LYS A 8 -7.95 -15.99 0.42
CA LYS A 8 -7.65 -14.69 -0.17
C LYS A 8 -6.19 -14.37 0.19
N LEU A 9 -5.31 -14.33 -0.82
CA LEU A 9 -3.88 -14.11 -0.59
C LEU A 9 -3.69 -12.63 -0.21
N ASN A 10 -3.70 -12.35 1.09
CA ASN A 10 -3.35 -11.05 1.66
C ASN A 10 -1.84 -11.03 1.89
N LYS A 11 -1.14 -10.12 1.20
CA LYS A 11 0.27 -9.85 1.39
C LYS A 11 0.39 -8.55 2.18
N THR A 12 0.73 -8.65 3.44
CA THR A 12 1.04 -7.50 4.27
C THR A 12 2.56 -7.39 4.42
N SER A 13 3.10 -6.20 4.22
CA SER A 13 4.50 -5.84 4.39
C SER A 13 4.58 -4.56 5.21
N ALA A 14 5.57 -4.48 6.10
CA ALA A 14 5.87 -3.26 6.83
C ALA A 14 7.37 -3.01 6.76
N GLY A 15 7.75 -1.75 6.68
CA GLY A 15 9.13 -1.31 6.62
C GLY A 15 9.30 -0.04 7.44
N MET A 16 10.43 0.06 8.12
CA MET A 16 10.86 1.28 8.79
C MET A 16 12.17 1.72 8.17
N SER A 17 12.35 3.03 8.02
CA SER A 17 13.57 3.63 7.50
C SER A 17 13.89 4.87 8.31
N ILE A 18 15.15 5.08 8.63
CA ILE A 18 15.63 6.26 9.33
C ILE A 18 16.53 7.00 8.35
N ASN A 19 16.19 8.25 8.05
CA ASN A 19 16.96 9.16 7.22
C ASN A 19 17.67 10.17 8.12
N LEU A 20 19.01 10.20 8.07
CA LEU A 20 19.80 11.29 8.62
C LEU A 20 19.99 12.35 7.54
N LEU A 21 19.53 13.57 7.81
CA LEU A 21 19.72 14.73 6.94
C LEU A 21 20.54 15.78 7.69
N GLY A 22 21.87 15.60 7.68
CA GLY A 22 22.79 16.44 8.44
C GLY A 22 22.53 16.34 9.95
N LYS A 23 22.01 17.41 10.56
CA LYS A 23 21.64 17.48 11.98
C LYS A 23 20.23 16.97 12.30
N ASN A 24 19.37 16.81 11.29
CA ASN A 24 17.98 16.40 11.46
C ASN A 24 17.82 14.89 11.26
N VAL A 25 17.00 14.26 12.09
CA VAL A 25 16.67 12.83 11.98
C VAL A 25 15.21 12.69 11.57
N ALA A 26 14.99 12.06 10.41
CA ALA A 26 13.67 11.74 9.91
C ALA A 26 13.41 10.23 10.00
N THR A 27 12.43 9.84 10.78
CA THR A 27 11.96 8.45 10.88
C THR A 27 10.75 8.25 9.99
N VAL A 28 10.84 7.26 9.10
CA VAL A 28 9.78 6.90 8.15
C VAL A 28 9.29 5.50 8.46
N LEU A 29 7.99 5.36 8.69
CA LEU A 29 7.29 4.08 8.76
C LEU A 29 6.46 3.91 7.50
N LYS A 30 6.46 2.72 6.91
CA LYS A 30 5.66 2.34 5.75
C LYS A 30 5.00 0.98 6.02
N THR A 31 3.76 0.86 5.64
CA THR A 31 3.00 -0.38 5.68
C THR A 31 2.28 -0.51 4.34
N GLU A 32 2.38 -1.67 3.73
CA GLU A 32 1.71 -2.03 2.50
C GLU A 32 0.89 -3.30 2.76
N ASP A 33 -0.38 -3.27 2.45
CA ASP A 33 -1.28 -4.41 2.49
C ASP A 33 -1.89 -4.61 1.12
N GLN A 34 -1.64 -5.77 0.51
CA GLN A 34 -2.15 -6.15 -0.80
C GLN A 34 -3.09 -7.33 -0.67
N ILE A 35 -4.34 -7.11 -1.02
CA ILE A 35 -5.43 -8.07 -0.97
C ILE A 35 -5.79 -8.47 -2.39
N SER A 36 -5.55 -9.72 -2.78
CA SER A 36 -5.97 -10.22 -4.09
C SER A 36 -7.25 -11.04 -3.99
N ALA A 37 -8.29 -10.65 -4.73
CA ALA A 37 -9.56 -11.35 -4.84
C ALA A 37 -9.67 -12.01 -6.23
N GLY A 38 -9.25 -13.27 -6.31
CA GLY A 38 -9.22 -14.05 -7.57
C GLY A 38 -8.15 -13.56 -8.55
N LYS A 39 -8.28 -13.94 -9.84
CA LYS A 39 -7.36 -13.50 -10.92
C LYS A 39 -7.63 -12.08 -11.44
N ARG A 40 -8.76 -11.48 -11.06
CA ARG A 40 -9.30 -10.26 -11.69
C ARG A 40 -9.30 -9.02 -10.81
N LEU A 41 -9.27 -9.12 -9.49
CA LEU A 41 -9.31 -7.95 -8.62
C LEU A 41 -8.17 -7.98 -7.63
N SER A 42 -7.42 -6.88 -7.52
CA SER A 42 -6.44 -6.69 -6.45
C SER A 42 -6.58 -5.30 -5.84
N LEU A 43 -6.61 -5.24 -4.52
CA LEU A 43 -6.59 -4.03 -3.71
C LEU A 43 -5.22 -3.91 -3.06
N VAL A 44 -4.65 -2.71 -3.02
CA VAL A 44 -3.40 -2.39 -2.36
C VAL A 44 -3.62 -1.16 -1.49
N GLY A 45 -3.59 -1.32 -0.17
CA GLY A 45 -3.54 -0.23 0.79
C GLY A 45 -2.09 0.02 1.22
N ARG A 46 -1.67 1.27 1.25
CA ARG A 46 -0.38 1.73 1.75
C ARG A 46 -0.63 2.79 2.80
N ALA A 47 0.07 2.71 3.91
CA ALA A 47 0.11 3.75 4.92
C ALA A 47 1.57 4.09 5.19
N SER A 48 1.86 5.36 5.44
CA SER A 48 3.19 5.82 5.80
C SER A 48 3.11 6.95 6.80
N ALA A 49 4.07 7.01 7.71
CA ALA A 49 4.26 8.14 8.61
C ALA A 49 5.72 8.56 8.50
N VAL A 50 5.96 9.86 8.38
CA VAL A 50 7.27 10.47 8.39
C VAL A 50 7.28 11.43 9.57
N LYS A 51 8.23 11.25 10.48
CA LYS A 51 8.46 12.14 11.60
C LYS A 51 9.86 12.71 11.47
N SER A 52 9.96 14.02 11.36
CA SER A 52 11.18 14.82 11.51
C SER A 52 11.15 15.50 12.89
N GLU A 53 12.24 16.16 13.26
CA GLU A 53 12.43 16.85 14.54
C GLU A 53 11.29 17.83 14.88
N ASP A 54 10.85 18.63 13.90
CA ASP A 54 9.79 19.63 14.06
C ASP A 54 8.50 19.33 13.27
N ASP A 55 8.54 18.36 12.36
CA ASP A 55 7.46 18.13 11.39
C ASP A 55 7.04 16.66 11.33
N THR A 56 5.74 16.41 11.16
CA THR A 56 5.22 15.07 10.96
C THR A 56 4.25 15.03 9.77
N ALA A 57 4.55 14.17 8.81
CA ALA A 57 3.69 13.88 7.67
C ALA A 57 3.11 12.47 7.77
N TYR A 58 1.80 12.35 7.65
CA TYR A 58 1.10 11.08 7.50
C TYR A 58 0.61 10.94 6.07
N GLY A 59 0.83 9.78 5.48
CA GLY A 59 0.40 9.45 4.12
C GLY A 59 -0.38 8.14 4.12
N ALA A 60 -1.39 8.06 3.28
CA ALA A 60 -2.07 6.82 2.94
C ALA A 60 -2.35 6.78 1.44
N ASN A 61 -2.31 5.60 0.86
CA ASN A 61 -2.49 5.37 -0.58
C ASN A 61 -3.25 4.07 -0.78
N PHE A 62 -4.43 4.12 -1.39
CA PHE A 62 -5.23 2.95 -1.71
C PHE A 62 -5.34 2.83 -3.22
N ALA A 63 -5.04 1.66 -3.77
CA ALA A 63 -5.14 1.38 -5.19
C ALA A 63 -5.96 0.11 -5.41
N VAL A 64 -6.97 0.18 -6.26
CA VAL A 64 -7.80 -0.94 -6.70
C VAL A 64 -7.49 -1.19 -8.16
N CYS A 65 -7.12 -2.42 -8.52
CA CYS A 65 -6.90 -2.84 -9.89
C CYS A 65 -7.90 -3.93 -10.26
N LEU A 66 -8.69 -3.66 -11.31
CA LEU A 66 -9.62 -4.61 -11.93
C LEU A 66 -9.02 -5.06 -13.27
N LYS A 67 -8.53 -6.29 -13.33
CA LYS A 67 -8.08 -6.99 -14.53
C LYS A 67 -9.27 -7.65 -15.23
N SER A 68 -9.48 -7.32 -16.50
CA SER A 68 -10.50 -7.95 -17.32
C SER A 68 -10.22 -9.44 -17.61
N ARG A 69 -11.24 -10.18 -18.03
CA ARG A 69 -11.27 -11.66 -18.16
C ARG A 69 -10.28 -12.22 -19.18
N ASP A 70 -9.80 -11.41 -20.11
CA ASP A 70 -9.09 -11.83 -21.32
C ASP A 70 -7.57 -11.57 -21.27
N PHE A 71 -6.94 -11.90 -20.15
CA PHE A 71 -5.48 -11.81 -20.03
C PHE A 71 -4.81 -13.01 -20.74
N PRO A 72 -3.94 -12.82 -21.75
CA PRO A 72 -3.17 -11.61 -22.08
C PRO A 72 -3.55 -10.89 -23.40
N LEU A 73 -4.72 -11.14 -24.00
CA LEU A 73 -5.09 -10.60 -25.32
C LEU A 73 -5.65 -9.17 -25.30
N LYS A 74 -6.19 -8.68 -24.17
CA LYS A 74 -6.64 -7.28 -24.01
C LYS A 74 -6.23 -6.70 -22.66
N GLN A 75 -5.45 -5.62 -22.71
CA GLN A 75 -4.88 -4.87 -21.58
C GLN A 75 -5.89 -3.97 -20.84
N ASP A 76 -7.18 -4.31 -20.81
CA ASP A 76 -8.15 -3.53 -20.03
C ASP A 76 -7.99 -3.86 -18.53
N HIS A 77 -7.01 -3.22 -17.91
CA HIS A 77 -6.91 -3.11 -16.47
C HIS A 77 -7.34 -1.70 -16.05
N SER A 78 -8.39 -1.60 -15.25
CA SER A 78 -8.80 -0.33 -14.65
C SER A 78 -8.15 -0.20 -13.28
N ILE A 79 -7.39 0.87 -13.05
CA ILE A 79 -6.78 1.15 -11.76
C ILE A 79 -7.43 2.42 -11.19
N LEU A 80 -8.00 2.31 -9.99
CA LEU A 80 -8.52 3.43 -9.22
C LEU A 80 -7.61 3.64 -8.02
N GLY A 81 -6.99 4.82 -7.94
CA GLY A 81 -6.08 5.20 -6.85
C GLY A 81 -6.64 6.36 -6.03
N LEU A 82 -6.47 6.29 -4.72
CA LEU A 82 -6.76 7.37 -3.78
C LEU A 82 -5.54 7.59 -2.89
N SER A 83 -5.04 8.83 -2.83
CA SER A 83 -3.97 9.21 -1.92
C SER A 83 -4.47 10.27 -0.94
N LEU A 84 -4.13 10.08 0.33
CA LEU A 84 -4.39 11.02 1.42
C LEU A 84 -3.05 11.41 2.03
N MET A 85 -2.82 12.70 2.23
CA MET A 85 -1.64 13.20 2.91
C MET A 85 -2.06 14.26 3.91
N LYS A 86 -1.56 14.12 5.13
CA LYS A 86 -1.75 15.07 6.22
C LYS A 86 -0.39 15.52 6.70
N TRP A 87 -0.13 16.80 6.53
CA TRP A 87 1.08 17.46 6.98
C TRP A 87 0.80 18.19 8.30
N LYS A 88 1.76 18.13 9.23
CA LYS A 88 1.74 18.80 10.53
C LYS A 88 3.15 19.31 10.82
N GLY A 89 3.42 20.53 10.34
CA GLY A 89 4.58 21.34 10.73
C GLY A 89 4.24 22.36 11.80
#